data_AF-A0A3B0USH2-F1
#
_entry.id   AF-A0A3B0USH2-F1
#
_cell.length_a   1.000
_cell.length_b   1.000
_cell.length_c   1.000
_cell.angle_alpha   90.00
_cell.angle_beta   90.00
_cell.angle_gamma   90.00
#
_symmetry.space_group_name_H-M   'P 1'
#
loop_
_entity.id
_entity.type
_entity.pdbx_description
1 polymer ?
#
loop_
_entity_poly.entity_id
_entity_poly.type
_entity_poly.pdbx_seq_one_letter_code
_entity_poly.pdbx_strand_id
1 'polypeptide(L)'
;MNRFFGFIIFSIFLFLLLGWVFTDIYIYIIVSIIIAAILRPINKYFLRNRFFGLKMHKGISAILSFSVLGLLIITFSLIFSPLITKQVQVISSIDYSSLVDRLAVPVSKIEHILFKYNLSSRNEGFITEDVKKAGIRFVKDIDFSNIFNSVITYTGNIFVGFLAISFITFFLLVDFGLFRRKIISLIPNKYFEVSISALT
;
A
#
# COMPACT_ATOMS: atom_id res chain seq x y z
N MET A 1 41.23 -23.69 7.06
CA MET A 1 40.73 -22.34 7.39
C MET A 1 40.28 -21.56 6.14
N ASN A 2 41.08 -21.50 5.07
CA ASN A 2 40.76 -20.72 3.85
C ASN A 2 39.48 -21.15 3.10
N ARG A 3 39.14 -22.45 3.07
CA ARG A 3 37.91 -22.92 2.42
C ARG A 3 36.64 -22.45 3.14
N PHE A 4 36.65 -22.45 4.46
CA PHE A 4 35.51 -21.98 5.28
C PHE A 4 35.30 -20.47 5.15
N PHE A 5 36.39 -19.69 5.15
CA PHE A 5 36.33 -18.25 4.89
C PHE A 5 35.81 -17.94 3.47
N GLY A 6 36.24 -18.71 2.47
CA GLY A 6 35.73 -18.61 1.11
C GLY A 6 34.22 -18.87 1.01
N PHE A 7 33.70 -19.89 1.72
CA PHE A 7 32.27 -20.17 1.79
C PHE A 7 31.47 -19.02 2.42
N ILE A 8 31.97 -18.39 3.49
CA ILE A 8 31.30 -17.26 4.14
C ILE A 8 31.22 -16.06 3.19
N ILE A 9 32.34 -15.69 2.57
CA ILE A 9 32.41 -14.57 1.63
C ILE A 9 31.50 -14.81 0.42
N PHE A 10 31.52 -16.03 -0.13
CA PHE A 10 30.63 -16.41 -1.22
C PHE A 10 29.17 -16.35 -0.81
N SER A 11 28.82 -16.80 0.40
CA SER A 11 27.45 -16.76 0.90
C SER A 11 26.95 -15.33 1.13
N ILE A 12 27.81 -14.43 1.63
CA ILE A 12 27.49 -13.00 1.79
C ILE A 12 27.33 -12.33 0.43
N PHE A 13 28.24 -12.59 -0.52
CA PHE A 13 28.14 -12.06 -1.88
C PHE A 13 26.86 -12.53 -2.58
N LEU A 14 26.53 -13.82 -2.46
CA LEU A 14 25.29 -14.38 -3.00
C LEU A 14 24.06 -13.74 -2.34
N PHE A 15 24.09 -13.53 -1.02
CA PHE A 15 23.01 -12.86 -0.30
C PHE A 15 22.80 -11.42 -0.78
N LEU A 16 23.88 -10.65 -0.96
CA LEU A 16 23.80 -9.28 -1.50
C LEU A 16 23.30 -9.25 -2.95
N LEU A 17 23.75 -10.18 -3.79
CA LEU A 17 23.32 -10.31 -5.18
C LEU A 17 21.83 -10.66 -5.25
N LEU A 18 21.37 -11.64 -4.46
CA LEU A 18 19.95 -11.96 -4.33
C LEU A 18 19.17 -10.76 -3.78
N GLY A 19 19.74 -10.01 -2.83
CA GLY A 19 19.25 -8.73 -2.31
C GLY A 19 18.90 -7.75 -3.42
N TRP A 20 19.84 -7.57 -4.34
CA TRP A 20 19.68 -6.65 -5.45
C TRP A 20 18.66 -7.14 -6.48
N VAL A 21 18.75 -8.41 -6.88
CA VAL A 21 17.85 -9.01 -7.89
C VAL A 21 16.41 -9.10 -7.39
N PHE A 22 16.20 -9.42 -6.12
CA PHE A 22 14.88 -9.67 -5.53
C PHE A 22 14.48 -8.59 -4.51
N THR A 23 14.81 -7.33 -4.78
CA THR A 23 14.58 -6.20 -3.87
C THR A 23 13.15 -6.20 -3.28
N ASP A 24 12.13 -6.45 -4.10
CA ASP A 24 10.73 -6.52 -3.65
C ASP A 24 10.50 -7.59 -2.58
N ILE A 25 11.08 -8.79 -2.74
CA ILE A 25 10.95 -9.89 -1.78
C ILE A 25 11.59 -9.51 -0.44
N TYR A 26 12.74 -8.83 -0.46
CA TYR A 26 13.39 -8.33 0.75
C TYR A 26 12.52 -7.31 1.47
N ILE A 27 11.92 -6.36 0.74
CA ILE A 27 10.96 -5.40 1.31
C ILE A 27 9.77 -6.14 1.93
N TYR A 28 9.20 -7.14 1.24
CA TYR A 28 8.09 -7.94 1.75
C TYR A 28 8.45 -8.67 3.05
N ILE A 29 9.67 -9.23 3.15
CA ILE A 29 10.16 -9.87 4.38
C ILE A 29 10.27 -8.86 5.52
N ILE A 30 10.86 -7.69 5.29
CA ILE A 30 11.02 -6.64 6.32
C ILE A 30 9.65 -6.18 6.82
N VAL A 31 8.73 -5.85 5.91
CA VAL A 31 7.36 -5.43 6.26
C VAL A 31 6.65 -6.55 7.03
N SER A 32 6.82 -7.79 6.60
CA SER A 32 6.21 -8.95 7.29
C SER A 32 6.74 -9.14 8.71
N ILE A 33 8.04 -8.89 8.95
CA ILE A 33 8.61 -8.94 10.30
C ILE A 33 7.99 -7.88 11.20
N ILE A 34 7.79 -6.66 10.68
CA ILE A 34 7.14 -5.56 11.42
C ILE A 34 5.70 -5.93 11.76
N ILE A 35 4.91 -6.37 10.77
CA ILE A 35 3.52 -6.78 11.00
C ILE A 35 3.45 -7.95 11.96
N ALA A 36 4.30 -8.96 11.81
CA ALA A 36 4.37 -10.10 12.73
C ALA A 36 4.71 -9.63 14.15
N ALA A 37 5.61 -8.67 14.32
CA ALA A 37 5.93 -8.10 15.63
C ALA A 37 4.70 -7.47 16.29
N ILE A 38 3.88 -6.75 15.52
CA ILE A 38 2.62 -6.14 15.98
C ILE A 38 1.58 -7.22 16.33
N LEU A 39 1.45 -8.28 15.51
CA LEU A 39 0.44 -9.33 15.70
C LEU A 39 0.81 -10.37 16.77
N ARG A 40 2.09 -10.50 17.12
CA ARG A 40 2.57 -11.45 18.14
C ARG A 40 1.87 -11.37 19.49
N PRO A 41 1.67 -10.20 20.14
CA PRO A 41 0.95 -10.14 21.41
C PRO A 41 -0.47 -10.69 21.30
N ILE A 42 -1.16 -10.35 20.22
CA ILE A 42 -2.51 -10.85 19.91
C ILE A 42 -2.48 -12.38 19.71
N ASN A 43 -1.52 -12.87 18.92
CA ASN A 43 -1.35 -14.31 18.68
C ASN A 43 -1.02 -15.09 19.96
N LYS A 44 -0.15 -14.57 20.82
CA LYS A 44 0.17 -15.18 22.10
C LYS A 44 -1.03 -15.18 23.05
N TYR A 45 -1.86 -14.15 23.00
CA TYR A 45 -3.09 -14.09 23.79
C TYR A 45 -4.05 -15.22 23.42
N PHE A 46 -4.28 -15.44 22.13
CA PHE A 46 -5.10 -16.56 21.62
C PHE A 46 -4.50 -17.94 21.94
N LEU A 47 -3.17 -18.10 21.85
CA LEU A 47 -2.49 -19.35 22.22
C LEU A 47 -2.52 -19.66 23.72
N ARG A 48 -2.42 -18.62 24.58
CA ARG A 48 -2.41 -18.80 26.04
C ARG A 48 -3.79 -19.11 26.58
N ASN A 49 -4.82 -18.46 26.03
CA ASN A 49 -6.19 -18.68 26.46
C ASN A 49 -6.69 -20.02 25.89
N ARG A 50 -7.21 -20.87 26.78
CA ARG A 50 -7.93 -22.07 26.35
C ARG A 50 -9.30 -21.62 25.85
N PHE A 51 -9.45 -21.51 24.54
CA PHE A 51 -10.77 -21.35 23.93
C PHE A 51 -11.52 -22.69 24.03
N PHE A 52 -12.70 -22.68 24.67
CA PHE A 52 -13.56 -23.86 24.80
C PHE A 52 -12.90 -25.11 25.42
N GLY A 53 -11.92 -24.92 26.31
CA GLY A 53 -11.23 -26.04 26.97
C GLY A 53 -10.18 -26.78 26.11
N LEU A 54 -10.06 -26.45 24.82
CA LEU A 54 -9.09 -27.04 23.90
C LEU A 54 -7.84 -26.14 23.77
N LYS A 55 -6.66 -26.76 23.61
CA LYS A 55 -5.43 -26.03 23.27
C LYS A 55 -5.53 -25.58 21.81
N MET A 56 -5.43 -24.28 21.57
CA MET A 56 -5.56 -23.73 20.24
C MET A 56 -4.36 -24.09 19.35
N HIS A 57 -4.61 -24.54 18.12
CA HIS A 57 -3.55 -24.83 17.15
C HIS A 57 -2.91 -23.52 16.66
N LYS A 58 -1.58 -23.51 16.48
CA LYS A 58 -0.80 -22.30 16.15
C LYS A 58 -1.28 -21.60 14.88
N GLY A 59 -1.63 -22.35 13.84
CA GLY A 59 -2.18 -21.81 12.59
C GLY A 59 -3.50 -21.05 12.79
N ILE A 60 -4.42 -21.61 13.59
CA ILE A 60 -5.73 -20.98 13.83
C ILE A 60 -5.55 -19.67 14.62
N SER A 61 -4.64 -19.66 15.58
CA SER A 61 -4.30 -18.45 16.36
C SER A 61 -3.72 -17.34 15.48
N ALA A 62 -2.88 -17.69 14.51
CA ALA A 62 -2.33 -16.72 13.55
C ALA A 62 -3.44 -16.13 12.67
N ILE A 63 -4.36 -16.97 12.15
CA ILE A 63 -5.52 -16.51 11.38
C ILE A 63 -6.38 -15.54 12.21
N LEU A 64 -6.73 -15.90 13.45
CA LEU A 64 -7.49 -15.00 14.32
C LEU A 64 -6.78 -13.68 14.57
N SER A 65 -5.45 -13.69 14.69
CA SER A 65 -4.67 -12.47 14.87
C SER A 65 -4.76 -11.53 13.66
N PHE A 66 -4.73 -12.09 12.44
CA PHE A 66 -5.02 -11.32 11.22
C PHE A 66 -6.46 -10.82 11.19
N SER A 67 -7.43 -11.64 11.58
CA SER A 67 -8.83 -11.24 11.64
C SER A 67 -9.05 -10.06 12.59
N VAL A 68 -8.37 -10.04 13.75
CA VAL A 68 -8.42 -8.90 14.68
C VAL A 68 -7.85 -7.64 14.03
N LEU A 69 -6.71 -7.72 13.35
CA LEU A 69 -6.14 -6.58 12.63
C LEU A 69 -7.10 -6.08 11.54
N GLY A 70 -7.66 -6.99 10.74
CA GLY A 70 -8.63 -6.67 9.69
C GLY A 70 -9.89 -6.02 10.24
N LEU A 71 -10.44 -6.55 11.34
CA LEU A 71 -11.60 -5.97 12.03
C LEU A 71 -11.32 -4.56 12.55
N LEU A 72 -10.12 -4.30 13.09
CA LEU A 72 -9.71 -2.97 13.52
C LEU A 72 -9.73 -2.00 12.33
N ILE A 73 -9.14 -2.38 11.20
CA ILE A 73 -9.10 -1.56 9.97
C ILE A 73 -10.51 -1.31 9.42
N ILE A 74 -11.37 -2.33 9.39
CA ILE A 74 -12.76 -2.20 8.92
C ILE A 74 -13.54 -1.26 9.85
N THR A 75 -13.43 -1.45 11.17
CA THR A 75 -14.11 -0.61 12.15
C THR A 75 -13.66 0.84 12.05
N PHE A 76 -12.35 1.06 11.91
CA PHE A 76 -11.79 2.39 11.65
C PHE A 76 -12.38 2.98 10.37
N SER A 77 -12.36 2.25 9.26
CA SER A 77 -12.92 2.70 7.98
C SER A 77 -14.42 3.06 8.07
N LEU A 78 -15.21 2.26 8.80
CA LEU A 78 -16.64 2.50 9.00
C LEU A 78 -16.91 3.78 9.80
N ILE A 79 -16.08 4.10 10.79
CA ILE A 79 -16.21 5.33 11.59
C ILE A 79 -15.88 6.57 10.74
N PHE A 80 -14.88 6.50 9.86
CA PHE A 80 -14.45 7.62 9.03
C PHE A 80 -15.30 7.83 7.77
N SER A 81 -15.88 6.76 7.21
CA SER A 81 -16.75 6.82 6.03
C SER A 81 -17.86 7.90 6.09
N PRO A 82 -18.65 8.05 7.17
CA PRO A 82 -19.69 9.08 7.23
C PRO A 82 -19.13 10.50 7.24
N LEU A 83 -17.94 10.73 7.80
CA LEU A 83 -17.31 12.06 7.80
C LEU A 83 -16.96 12.48 6.36
N ILE A 84 -16.36 11.56 5.61
CA ILE A 84 -16.01 11.78 4.19
C ILE A 84 -17.28 11.99 3.37
N THR A 85 -18.29 11.14 3.56
CA THR A 85 -19.54 11.20 2.79
C THR A 85 -20.27 12.53 2.97
N LYS A 86 -20.35 13.04 4.21
CA LYS A 86 -20.94 14.37 4.47
C LYS A 86 -20.17 15.49 3.76
N GLN A 87 -18.84 15.42 3.76
CA GLN A 87 -18.00 16.39 3.07
C GLN A 87 -18.20 16.34 1.55
N VAL A 88 -18.28 15.12 0.98
CA VAL A 88 -18.56 14.91 -0.43
C VAL A 88 -19.94 15.43 -0.80
N GLN A 89 -20.97 15.17 0.01
CA GLN A 89 -22.33 15.67 -0.22
C GLN A 89 -22.40 17.20 -0.25
N VAL A 90 -21.69 17.88 0.66
CA VAL A 90 -21.61 19.35 0.65
C VAL A 90 -20.97 19.84 -0.66
N ILE A 91 -19.88 19.22 -1.09
CA ILE A 91 -19.20 19.58 -2.35
C ILE A 91 -20.08 19.27 -3.57
N SER A 92 -20.76 18.12 -3.59
CA SER A 92 -21.61 17.70 -4.71
C SER A 92 -22.95 18.43 -4.77
N SER A 93 -23.41 19.00 -3.65
CA SER A 93 -24.60 19.87 -3.60
C SER A 93 -24.35 21.26 -4.19
N ILE A 94 -23.09 21.59 -4.47
CA ILE A 94 -22.77 22.77 -5.25
C ILE A 94 -23.30 22.52 -6.66
N ASP A 95 -24.29 23.31 -7.05
CA ASP A 95 -24.87 23.23 -8.38
C ASP A 95 -23.82 23.63 -9.43
N TYR A 96 -23.21 22.61 -10.03
CA TYR A 96 -22.20 22.77 -11.07
C TYR A 96 -22.74 23.52 -12.29
N SER A 97 -24.05 23.51 -12.55
CA SER A 97 -24.65 24.29 -13.65
C SER A 97 -24.58 25.79 -13.34
N SER A 98 -24.95 26.18 -12.11
CA SER A 98 -24.79 27.56 -11.64
C SER A 98 -23.33 28.04 -11.57
N LEU A 99 -22.37 27.13 -11.33
CA LEU A 99 -20.93 27.44 -11.40
C LEU A 99 -20.48 27.68 -12.83
N VAL A 100 -20.90 26.84 -13.78
CA VAL A 100 -20.58 27.01 -15.20
C VAL A 100 -21.18 28.30 -15.74
N ASP A 101 -22.42 28.65 -15.36
CA ASP A 101 -23.05 29.92 -15.75
C ASP A 101 -22.30 31.13 -15.15
N ARG A 102 -21.84 31.02 -13.90
CA ARG A 102 -21.00 32.04 -13.26
C ARG A 102 -19.63 32.17 -13.90
N LEU A 103 -19.10 31.11 -14.50
CA LEU A 103 -17.83 31.11 -15.24
C LEU A 103 -18.01 31.54 -16.70
N ALA A 104 -19.20 31.37 -17.28
CA ALA A 104 -19.51 31.84 -18.62
C ALA A 104 -19.56 33.38 -18.69
N VAL A 105 -19.99 34.05 -17.62
CA VAL A 105 -20.03 35.52 -17.54
C VAL A 105 -18.64 36.18 -17.68
N PRO A 106 -17.57 35.77 -16.95
CA PRO A 106 -16.24 36.33 -17.16
C PRO A 106 -15.65 35.96 -18.52
N VAL A 107 -15.94 34.76 -19.04
CA VAL A 107 -15.48 34.35 -20.38
C VAL A 107 -16.14 35.19 -21.47
N SER A 108 -17.45 35.43 -21.41
CA SER A 108 -18.15 36.28 -22.38
C SER A 108 -17.76 37.75 -22.26
N LYS A 109 -17.43 38.23 -21.05
CA LYS A 109 -16.85 39.57 -20.85
C LYS A 109 -15.48 39.69 -21.51
N ILE A 110 -14.63 38.66 -21.43
CA ILE A 110 -13.33 38.64 -22.11
C ILE A 110 -13.54 38.64 -23.63
N GLU A 111 -14.45 37.82 -24.17
CA GLU A 111 -14.80 37.85 -25.60
C GLU A 111 -15.32 39.22 -26.04
N HIS A 112 -16.24 39.83 -25.29
CA HIS A 112 -16.75 41.17 -25.61
C HIS A 112 -15.66 42.25 -25.60
N ILE A 113 -14.68 42.17 -24.70
CA ILE A 113 -13.53 43.08 -24.67
C ILE A 113 -12.67 42.87 -25.93
N LEU A 114 -12.38 41.63 -26.31
CA LEU A 114 -11.62 41.29 -27.52
C LEU A 114 -12.30 41.84 -28.79
N PHE A 115 -13.62 41.74 -28.89
CA PHE A 115 -14.40 42.31 -29.99
C PHE A 115 -14.45 43.84 -29.95
N LYS A 116 -14.68 44.45 -28.77
CA LYS A 116 -14.79 45.91 -28.62
C LYS A 116 -13.52 46.65 -29.03
N TYR A 117 -12.34 46.04 -28.84
CA TYR A 117 -11.06 46.63 -29.22
C TYR A 117 -10.59 46.19 -30.63
N ASN A 118 -11.43 45.51 -31.43
CA ASN A 118 -11.07 44.94 -32.73
C ASN A 118 -9.79 44.06 -32.67
N LEU A 119 -9.54 43.44 -31.51
CA LEU A 119 -8.37 42.58 -31.30
C LEU A 119 -8.56 41.18 -31.87
N SER A 120 -9.75 40.88 -32.40
CA SER A 120 -10.06 39.62 -33.07
C SER A 120 -10.93 39.84 -34.30
N SER A 121 -10.57 39.23 -35.43
CA SER A 121 -11.32 39.26 -36.70
C SER A 121 -12.19 38.03 -36.92
N ARG A 122 -12.35 37.18 -35.89
CA ARG A 122 -13.12 35.92 -35.94
C ARG A 122 -14.58 36.17 -35.52
N ASN A 123 -15.48 35.25 -35.84
CA ASN A 123 -16.90 35.33 -35.48
C ASN A 123 -17.12 35.13 -33.97
N GLU A 124 -18.22 35.67 -33.43
CA GLU A 124 -18.64 35.46 -32.05
C GLU A 124 -18.71 33.96 -31.71
N GLY A 125 -18.17 33.56 -30.55
CA GLY A 125 -18.13 32.17 -30.09
C GLY A 125 -16.89 31.34 -30.51
N PHE A 126 -15.88 31.95 -31.14
CA PHE A 126 -14.66 31.23 -31.55
C PHE A 126 -13.89 30.60 -30.38
N ILE A 127 -13.86 31.23 -29.20
CA ILE A 127 -13.18 30.67 -28.01
C ILE A 127 -13.92 29.42 -27.53
N THR A 128 -15.24 29.45 -27.56
CA THR A 128 -16.09 28.31 -27.20
C THR A 128 -15.87 27.12 -28.16
N GLU A 129 -15.71 27.38 -29.45
CA GLU A 129 -15.42 26.35 -30.46
C GLU A 129 -14.02 25.77 -30.31
N ASP A 130 -13.02 26.61 -30.03
CA ASP A 130 -11.63 26.18 -29.82
C ASP A 130 -11.48 25.37 -28.51
N VAL A 131 -12.19 25.74 -27.44
CA VAL A 131 -12.27 24.95 -26.20
C VAL A 131 -12.93 23.59 -26.44
N LYS A 132 -14.00 23.54 -27.24
CA LYS A 132 -14.67 22.28 -27.60
C LYS A 132 -13.77 21.37 -28.43
N LYS A 133 -13.04 21.93 -29.40
CA LYS A 133 -12.05 21.19 -30.22
C LYS A 133 -10.88 20.70 -29.36
N ALA A 134 -10.39 21.51 -28.43
CA ALA A 134 -9.35 21.12 -27.48
C ALA A 134 -9.79 19.97 -26.57
N GLY A 135 -11.03 20.02 -26.04
CA GLY A 135 -11.60 18.93 -25.25
C GLY A 135 -11.74 17.62 -26.02
N ILE A 136 -12.19 17.67 -27.28
CA ILE A 136 -12.31 16.47 -28.13
C ILE A 136 -10.93 15.89 -28.47
N ARG A 137 -9.92 16.74 -28.74
CA ARG A 137 -8.54 16.28 -28.96
C ARG A 137 -7.96 15.64 -27.71
N PHE A 138 -8.14 16.29 -26.55
CA PHE A 138 -7.70 15.75 -25.27
C PHE A 138 -8.26 14.35 -25.01
N VAL A 139 -9.57 14.13 -25.22
CA VAL A 139 -10.19 12.80 -25.04
C VAL A 139 -9.67 11.77 -26.04
N LYS A 140 -9.37 12.16 -27.28
CA LYS A 140 -8.81 11.25 -28.30
C LYS A 140 -7.35 10.89 -28.05
N ASP A 141 -6.58 11.80 -27.45
CA ASP A 141 -5.18 11.59 -27.10
C ASP A 141 -5.01 10.82 -25.78
N ILE A 142 -6.10 10.63 -25.01
CA ILE A 142 -6.09 9.73 -23.86
C ILE A 142 -5.95 8.28 -24.37
N ASP A 143 -4.77 7.72 -24.15
CA ASP A 143 -4.52 6.29 -24.37
C ASP A 143 -5.15 5.47 -23.25
N PHE A 144 -6.44 5.19 -23.39
CA PHE A 144 -7.20 4.37 -22.45
C PHE A 144 -6.60 2.96 -22.29
N SER A 145 -5.89 2.44 -23.30
CA SER A 145 -5.22 1.13 -23.21
C SER A 145 -4.06 1.18 -22.24
N ASN A 146 -3.22 2.22 -22.31
CA ASN A 146 -2.11 2.41 -21.37
C ASN A 146 -2.59 2.67 -19.94
N ILE A 147 -3.68 3.42 -19.76
CA ILE A 147 -4.28 3.63 -18.43
C ILE A 147 -4.80 2.31 -17.87
N PHE A 148 -5.53 1.54 -18.68
CA PHE A 148 -6.08 0.25 -18.26
C PHE A 148 -4.99 -0.76 -17.91
N ASN A 149 -3.96 -0.88 -18.77
CA ASN A 149 -2.79 -1.72 -18.49
C ASN A 149 -2.07 -1.28 -17.22
N SER A 150 -1.88 0.03 -17.02
CA SER A 150 -1.25 0.56 -15.80
C SER A 150 -2.06 0.19 -14.56
N VAL A 151 -3.39 0.37 -14.57
CA VAL A 151 -4.25 -0.01 -13.45
C VAL A 151 -4.15 -1.50 -13.14
N ILE A 152 -4.14 -2.36 -14.16
CA ILE A 152 -3.98 -3.81 -13.99
C ILE A 152 -2.60 -4.14 -13.41
N THR A 153 -1.53 -3.58 -13.96
CA THR A 153 -0.16 -3.85 -13.49
C THR A 153 0.03 -3.38 -12.05
N TYR A 154 -0.40 -2.17 -11.70
CA TYR A 154 -0.31 -1.67 -10.34
C TYR A 154 -1.15 -2.50 -9.37
N THR A 155 -2.39 -2.82 -9.73
CA THR A 155 -3.27 -3.65 -8.89
C THR A 155 -2.70 -5.05 -8.71
N GLY A 156 -2.17 -5.65 -9.79
CA GLY A 156 -1.51 -6.95 -9.76
C GLY A 156 -0.30 -6.97 -8.84
N ASN A 157 0.57 -5.97 -8.95
CA ASN A 157 1.76 -5.86 -8.09
C ASN A 157 1.37 -5.67 -6.61
N ILE A 158 0.40 -4.81 -6.32
CA ILE A 158 -0.11 -4.60 -4.96
C ILE A 158 -0.72 -5.90 -4.41
N PHE A 159 -1.50 -6.62 -5.23
CA PHE A 159 -2.12 -7.88 -4.84
C PHE A 159 -1.09 -8.96 -4.52
N VAL A 160 -0.07 -9.12 -5.38
CA VAL A 160 1.04 -10.05 -5.16
C VAL A 160 1.80 -9.68 -3.89
N GLY A 161 2.12 -8.40 -3.70
CA GLY A 161 2.79 -7.91 -2.49
C GLY A 161 1.97 -8.18 -1.23
N PHE A 162 0.66 -7.90 -1.25
CA PHE A 162 -0.25 -8.17 -0.14
C PHE A 162 -0.30 -9.67 0.21
N LEU A 163 -0.40 -10.54 -0.80
CA LEU A 163 -0.44 -11.99 -0.61
C LEU A 163 0.89 -12.51 -0.05
N ALA A 164 2.01 -12.07 -0.62
CA ALA A 164 3.35 -12.44 -0.16
C ALA A 164 3.58 -12.01 1.30
N ILE A 165 3.28 -10.75 1.63
CA ILE A 165 3.44 -10.22 2.99
C ILE A 165 2.55 -10.98 3.98
N SER A 166 1.28 -11.23 3.62
CA SER A 166 0.36 -11.99 4.47
C SER A 166 0.86 -13.39 4.73
N PHE A 167 1.35 -14.08 3.70
CA PHE A 167 1.89 -15.43 3.80
C PHE A 167 3.15 -15.47 4.67
N ILE A 168 4.14 -14.62 4.40
CA ILE A 168 5.38 -14.57 5.19
C ILE A 168 5.06 -14.25 6.67
N THR A 169 4.21 -13.25 6.91
CA THR A 169 3.77 -12.89 8.26
C THR A 169 3.06 -14.07 8.97
N PHE A 170 2.23 -14.82 8.24
CA PHE A 170 1.57 -16.01 8.77
C PHE A 170 2.59 -17.07 9.22
N PHE A 171 3.56 -17.42 8.37
CA PHE A 171 4.62 -18.37 8.75
C PHE A 171 5.45 -17.88 9.93
N LEU A 172 5.77 -16.59 9.96
CA LEU A 172 6.46 -15.98 11.08
C LEU A 172 5.66 -16.16 12.38
N LEU A 173 4.35 -15.92 12.38
CA LEU A 173 3.51 -16.07 13.57
C LEU A 173 3.35 -17.53 14.04
N VAL A 174 3.25 -18.48 13.10
CA VAL A 174 3.12 -19.91 13.42
C VAL A 174 4.43 -20.49 13.98
N ASP A 175 5.57 -20.13 13.39
CA ASP A 175 6.85 -20.81 13.61
C ASP A 175 7.98 -19.95 14.21
N PHE A 176 7.68 -18.77 14.80
CA PHE A 176 8.72 -17.89 15.37
C PHE A 176 9.66 -18.58 16.38
N GLY A 177 9.21 -19.64 17.05
CA GLY A 177 10.04 -20.45 17.94
C GLY A 177 11.19 -21.19 17.22
N LEU A 178 10.98 -21.65 15.99
CA LEU A 178 12.00 -22.31 15.17
C LEU A 178 13.01 -21.30 14.62
N PHE A 179 12.56 -20.13 14.19
CA PHE A 179 13.45 -19.07 13.70
C PHE A 179 14.39 -18.58 14.80
N ARG A 180 13.86 -18.32 16.00
CA ARG A 180 14.67 -17.95 17.17
C ARG A 180 15.67 -19.06 17.54
N ARG A 181 15.23 -20.33 17.57
CA ARG A 181 16.11 -21.47 17.87
C ARG A 181 17.21 -21.65 16.82
N LYS A 182 16.90 -21.43 15.53
CA LYS A 182 17.88 -21.47 14.43
C LYS A 182 18.91 -20.33 14.51
N ILE A 183 18.47 -19.11 14.77
CA ILE A 183 19.38 -17.97 15.01
C ILE A 183 20.29 -18.25 16.21
N ILE A 184 19.72 -18.72 17.33
CA ILE A 184 20.52 -19.06 18.53
C ILE A 184 21.49 -20.21 18.25
N SER A 185 21.10 -21.22 17.45
CA SER A 185 21.99 -22.33 17.07
C SER A 185 23.11 -21.94 16.11
N LEU A 186 22.96 -20.81 15.41
CA LEU A 186 24.01 -20.24 14.54
C LEU A 186 25.04 -19.44 15.33
N ILE A 187 24.73 -19.06 16.58
CA ILE A 187 25.66 -18.40 17.49
C ILE A 187 26.50 -19.49 18.17
N PRO A 188 27.82 -19.57 17.91
CA PRO A 188 28.69 -20.53 18.58
C PRO A 188 28.63 -20.32 20.10
N ASN A 189 28.53 -21.43 20.85
CA ASN A 189 28.25 -21.54 22.29
C ASN A 189 29.13 -20.69 23.25
N LYS A 190 30.12 -19.94 22.74
CA LYS A 190 31.13 -19.23 23.54
C LYS A 190 30.64 -17.91 24.16
N TYR A 191 29.44 -17.42 23.83
CA TYR A 191 28.88 -16.16 24.37
C TYR A 191 27.41 -16.29 24.85
N PHE A 192 26.97 -17.51 25.12
CA PHE A 192 25.58 -17.80 25.50
C PHE A 192 25.18 -17.12 26.82
N GLU A 193 26.11 -17.02 27.77
CA GLU A 193 25.86 -16.41 29.09
C GLU A 193 25.60 -14.89 29.00
N VAL A 194 26.37 -14.17 28.17
CA VAL A 194 26.23 -12.70 28.05
C VAL A 194 24.96 -12.31 27.30
N SER A 195 24.51 -13.12 26.35
CA SER A 195 23.34 -12.82 25.51
C SER A 195 22.01 -12.99 26.27
N ILE A 196 21.97 -13.84 27.29
CA ILE A 196 20.76 -14.05 28.13
C ILE A 196 20.55 -12.87 29.09
N SER A 197 21.63 -12.30 29.64
CA SER A 197 21.57 -11.16 30.57
C SER A 197 21.12 -9.85 29.92
N ALA A 198 21.28 -9.70 28.60
CA ALA A 198 20.85 -8.50 27.87
C ALA A 198 19.38 -8.58 27.35
N LEU A 199 18.77 -9.77 27.39
CA LEU A 199 17.42 -10.05 26.84
C LEU A 199 16.36 -10.32 27.92
N THR A 200 16.74 -10.27 29.20
CA THR A 200 15.83 -10.30 30.35
C THR A 200 15.56 -8.86 30.79
#